data_AF-A0AAE2BTZ8-F1
#
_entry.id   AF-A0AAE2BTZ8-F1
#
_cell.length_a   1.000
_cell.length_b   1.000
_cell.length_c   1.000
_cell.angle_alpha   90.00
_cell.angle_beta   90.00
_cell.angle_gamma   90.00
#
_symmetry.space_group_name_H-M   'P 1'
#
loop_
_entity.id
_entity.type
_entity.pdbx_description
1 polymer ?
#
loop_
_entity_poly.entity_id
_entity_poly.type
_entity_poly.pdbx_seq_one_letter_code
_entity_poly.pdbx_strand_id
1 'polypeptide(L)'
;MKGILIQQKVFKAIDGKYADNVSDDKKLENDEYAYSSIILNLSDSVIRKVGKQISAKMLWDKLEEHYTETSLPSKLFLLEKFFRYKLDMSKNIDENIDEFTKLIQDIKLIGDKNIDDYSPIVLLNAIPETYGDVKTAIKYGRDNVQLDTVISGLKSKEIDLKISKSSQNTSEVNFTKRNGLLTLVALFI
;
A
#
# COMPACT_ATOMS: atom_id res chain seq x y z
N MET A 1 -10.69 -16.96 0.81
CA MET A 1 -11.77 -17.97 0.91
C MET A 1 -12.88 -17.80 -0.12
N LYS A 2 -13.42 -16.59 -0.34
CA LYS A 2 -14.48 -16.34 -1.34
C LYS A 2 -14.18 -16.91 -2.74
N GLY A 3 -12.96 -16.73 -3.24
CA GLY A 3 -12.53 -17.29 -4.53
C GLY A 3 -12.64 -18.82 -4.64
N ILE A 4 -12.38 -19.56 -3.56
CA ILE A 4 -12.47 -21.02 -3.51
C ILE A 4 -13.93 -21.46 -3.70
N LEU A 5 -14.85 -20.82 -2.96
CA LEU A 5 -16.28 -21.14 -3.01
C LEU A 5 -16.91 -20.78 -4.36
N ILE A 6 -16.40 -19.73 -5.02
CA ILE A 6 -16.80 -19.36 -6.40
C ILE A 6 -16.30 -20.43 -7.39
N GLN A 7 -15.03 -20.83 -7.28
CA GLN A 7 -14.46 -21.88 -8.13
C GLN A 7 -15.22 -23.20 -8.00
N GLN A 8 -15.63 -23.54 -6.77
CA GLN A 8 -16.44 -24.71 -6.45
C GLN A 8 -17.93 -24.55 -6.81
N LYS A 9 -18.35 -23.37 -7.27
CA LYS A 9 -19.74 -23.03 -7.65
C LYS A 9 -20.75 -23.15 -6.52
N VAL A 10 -20.33 -22.97 -5.26
CA VAL A 10 -21.19 -23.07 -4.07
C VAL A 10 -21.37 -21.75 -3.32
N PHE A 11 -20.73 -20.66 -3.77
CA PHE A 11 -20.88 -19.35 -3.14
C PHE A 11 -22.34 -18.85 -3.01
N LYS A 12 -23.23 -19.36 -3.87
CA LYS A 12 -24.67 -19.11 -3.81
C LYS A 12 -25.36 -19.55 -2.50
N ALA A 13 -24.78 -20.51 -1.78
CA ALA A 13 -25.27 -20.91 -0.45
C ALA A 13 -25.12 -19.79 0.58
N ILE A 14 -24.18 -18.87 0.36
CA ILE A 14 -23.89 -17.75 1.27
C ILE A 14 -24.63 -16.50 0.83
N ASP A 15 -24.55 -16.14 -0.47
CA ASP A 15 -25.18 -14.92 -0.98
C ASP A 15 -26.71 -15.04 -1.21
N GLY A 16 -27.25 -16.27 -1.16
CA GLY A 16 -28.67 -16.56 -1.32
C GLY A 16 -29.20 -16.41 -2.74
N LYS A 17 -28.34 -16.18 -3.74
CA LYS A 17 -28.73 -15.91 -5.13
C LYS A 17 -28.90 -17.20 -5.92
N TYR A 18 -29.95 -17.94 -5.57
CA TYR A 18 -30.41 -19.09 -6.36
C TYR A 18 -31.37 -18.63 -7.46
N ALA A 19 -31.39 -19.36 -8.57
CA ALA A 19 -32.48 -19.25 -9.54
C ALA A 19 -33.75 -19.90 -8.98
N ASP A 20 -34.93 -19.43 -9.39
CA ASP A 20 -36.22 -19.87 -8.84
C ASP A 20 -36.51 -21.36 -9.05
N ASN A 21 -35.83 -22.00 -10.01
CA ASN A 21 -36.01 -23.40 -10.36
C ASN A 21 -35.12 -24.38 -9.57
N VAL A 22 -34.32 -23.90 -8.61
CA VAL A 22 -33.43 -24.76 -7.83
C VAL A 22 -34.21 -25.42 -6.68
N SER A 23 -34.17 -26.75 -6.63
CA SER A 23 -34.81 -27.52 -5.56
C SER A 23 -34.17 -27.26 -4.20
N ASP A 24 -34.92 -27.47 -3.13
CA ASP A 24 -34.43 -27.30 -1.77
C ASP A 24 -33.34 -28.33 -1.41
N ASP A 25 -33.43 -29.57 -1.94
CA ASP A 25 -32.36 -30.56 -1.81
C ASP A 25 -31.05 -30.06 -2.42
N LYS A 26 -31.11 -29.39 -3.57
CA LYS A 26 -29.90 -28.85 -4.20
C LYS A 26 -29.38 -27.63 -3.44
N LYS A 27 -30.23 -26.83 -2.81
CA LYS A 27 -29.79 -25.74 -1.92
C LYS A 27 -29.07 -26.31 -0.69
N LEU A 28 -29.63 -27.35 -0.08
CA LEU A 28 -29.03 -28.05 1.06
C LEU A 28 -27.67 -28.65 0.72
N GLU A 29 -27.55 -29.37 -0.42
CA GLU A 29 -26.27 -29.93 -0.87
C GLU A 29 -25.20 -28.84 -1.06
N ASN A 30 -25.59 -27.69 -1.65
CA ASN A 30 -24.67 -26.56 -1.80
C ASN A 30 -24.26 -25.94 -0.46
N ASP A 31 -25.18 -25.89 0.52
CA ASP A 31 -24.87 -25.41 1.87
C ASP A 31 -23.89 -26.35 2.58
N GLU A 32 -24.13 -27.67 2.57
CA GLU A 32 -23.22 -28.65 3.17
C GLU A 32 -21.83 -28.62 2.53
N TYR A 33 -21.76 -28.48 1.20
CA TYR A 33 -20.50 -28.41 0.48
C TYR A 33 -19.75 -27.10 0.75
N ALA A 34 -20.46 -25.97 0.81
CA ALA A 34 -19.88 -24.68 1.19
C ALA A 34 -19.38 -24.71 2.64
N TYR A 35 -20.17 -25.24 3.56
CA TYR A 35 -19.83 -25.39 4.98
C TYR A 35 -18.55 -26.22 5.14
N SER A 36 -18.51 -27.39 4.51
CA SER A 36 -17.35 -28.29 4.54
C SER A 36 -16.11 -27.63 3.95
N SER A 37 -16.27 -26.96 2.81
CA SER A 37 -15.16 -26.26 2.15
C SER A 37 -14.60 -25.12 3.00
N ILE A 38 -15.44 -24.38 3.71
CA ILE A 38 -15.00 -23.36 4.67
C ILE A 38 -14.20 -24.03 5.79
N ILE A 39 -14.78 -25.01 6.50
CA ILE A 39 -14.14 -25.68 7.64
C ILE A 39 -12.79 -26.29 7.26
N LEU A 40 -12.68 -26.97 6.12
CA LEU A 40 -11.45 -27.60 5.65
C LEU A 40 -10.32 -26.60 5.34
N ASN A 41 -10.66 -25.32 5.14
CA ASN A 41 -9.70 -24.25 4.88
C ASN A 41 -9.43 -23.38 6.12
N LEU A 42 -9.95 -23.73 7.30
CA LEU A 42 -9.69 -23.04 8.55
C LEU A 42 -8.71 -23.83 9.42
N SER A 43 -7.93 -23.11 10.23
CA SER A 43 -7.13 -23.73 11.29
C SER A 43 -7.98 -24.04 12.52
N ASP A 44 -7.57 -25.03 13.32
CA ASP A 44 -8.26 -25.41 14.56
C ASP A 44 -8.48 -24.24 15.52
N SER A 45 -7.56 -23.29 15.55
CA SER A 45 -7.68 -22.07 16.36
C SER A 45 -8.84 -21.19 15.94
N VAL A 46 -9.13 -21.11 14.64
CA VAL A 46 -10.26 -20.34 14.10
C VAL A 46 -11.55 -21.11 14.30
N ILE A 47 -11.55 -22.42 14.06
CA ILE A 47 -12.72 -23.30 14.30
C ILE A 47 -13.19 -23.19 15.75
N ARG A 48 -12.27 -23.18 16.72
CA ARG A 48 -12.62 -22.97 18.15
C ARG A 48 -13.24 -21.61 18.44
N LYS A 49 -12.86 -20.56 17.70
CA LYS A 49 -13.39 -19.19 17.88
C LYS A 49 -14.77 -19.03 17.29
N VAL A 50 -14.98 -19.51 16.06
CA VAL A 50 -16.29 -19.40 15.40
C VAL A 50 -17.33 -20.37 15.95
N GLY A 51 -16.88 -21.46 16.61
CA GLY A 51 -17.77 -22.48 17.15
C GLY A 51 -18.47 -23.30 16.08
N LYS A 52 -19.36 -24.20 16.50
CA LYS A 52 -20.19 -24.99 15.58
C LYS A 52 -21.34 -24.11 15.06
N GLN A 53 -21.47 -24.03 13.75
CA GLN A 53 -22.54 -23.29 13.09
C GLN A 53 -23.48 -24.24 12.34
N ILE A 54 -24.69 -23.78 12.04
CA ILE A 54 -25.76 -24.64 11.51
C ILE A 54 -25.82 -24.61 9.98
N SER A 55 -25.33 -23.53 9.35
CA SER A 55 -25.30 -23.36 7.90
C SER A 55 -24.00 -22.70 7.46
N ALA A 56 -23.67 -22.83 6.16
CA ALA A 56 -22.49 -22.19 5.58
C ALA A 56 -22.58 -20.68 5.69
N LYS A 57 -23.79 -20.11 5.56
CA LYS A 57 -24.03 -18.68 5.72
C LYS A 57 -23.74 -18.20 7.15
N MET A 58 -24.27 -18.87 8.17
CA MET A 58 -23.98 -18.49 9.57
C MET A 58 -22.49 -18.58 9.89
N LEU A 59 -21.82 -19.61 9.38
CA LEU A 59 -20.37 -19.76 9.51
C LEU A 59 -19.62 -18.60 8.83
N TRP A 60 -20.03 -18.25 7.62
CA TRP A 60 -19.47 -17.13 6.88
C TRP A 60 -19.68 -15.80 7.60
N ASP A 61 -20.91 -15.52 8.07
CA ASP A 61 -21.24 -14.28 8.79
C ASP A 61 -20.45 -14.18 10.10
N LYS A 62 -20.25 -15.28 10.82
CA LYS A 62 -19.43 -15.31 12.04
C LYS A 62 -17.95 -15.07 11.76
N LEU A 63 -17.43 -15.59 10.64
CA LEU A 63 -16.08 -15.28 10.17
C LEU A 63 -15.97 -13.80 9.78
N GLU A 64 -16.99 -13.24 9.12
CA GLU A 64 -17.02 -11.82 8.79
C GLU A 64 -17.06 -10.94 10.06
N GLU A 65 -17.88 -11.28 11.05
CA GLU A 65 -17.91 -10.58 12.34
C GLU A 65 -16.53 -10.58 13.02
N HIS A 66 -15.83 -11.71 13.04
CA HIS A 66 -14.54 -11.81 13.74
C HIS A 66 -13.34 -11.29 12.95
N TYR A 67 -13.40 -11.29 11.62
CA TYR A 67 -12.24 -11.07 10.75
C TYR A 67 -12.43 -10.02 9.67
N THR A 68 -13.65 -9.54 9.43
CA THR A 68 -13.93 -8.39 8.54
C THR A 68 -14.49 -7.17 9.26
N GLU A 69 -14.96 -7.27 10.51
CA GLU A 69 -14.88 -6.10 11.39
C GLU A 69 -13.40 -5.79 11.54
N THR A 70 -12.94 -4.84 10.74
CA THR A 70 -11.69 -4.20 11.02
C THR A 70 -11.92 -3.53 12.36
N SER A 71 -11.44 -4.16 13.43
CA SER A 71 -11.70 -3.67 14.77
C SER A 71 -11.42 -2.17 14.78
N LEU A 72 -12.27 -1.37 15.44
CA LEU A 72 -12.04 0.07 15.53
C LEU A 72 -10.56 0.41 15.87
N PRO A 73 -9.86 -0.34 16.75
CA PRO A 73 -8.43 -0.22 16.94
C PRO A 73 -7.56 -0.43 15.69
N SER A 74 -7.81 -1.45 14.87
CA SER A 74 -7.07 -1.71 13.63
C SER A 74 -7.29 -0.60 12.59
N LYS A 75 -8.53 -0.10 12.45
CA LYS A 75 -8.82 1.05 11.60
C LYS A 75 -8.08 2.30 12.10
N LEU A 76 -8.16 2.57 13.40
CA LEU A 76 -7.49 3.71 14.04
C LEU A 76 -5.98 3.64 13.84
N PHE A 77 -5.36 2.47 14.05
CA PHE A 77 -3.93 2.26 13.85
C PHE A 77 -3.47 2.62 12.44
N LEU A 78 -4.22 2.21 11.41
CA LEU A 78 -3.86 2.51 10.02
C LEU A 78 -4.05 3.99 9.67
N LEU A 79 -5.12 4.62 10.16
CA LEU A 79 -5.32 6.06 10.02
C LEU A 79 -4.22 6.86 10.72
N GLU A 80 -3.85 6.48 11.94
CA GLU A 80 -2.73 7.11 12.66
C GLU A 80 -1.41 6.96 11.89
N LYS A 81 -1.12 5.75 11.39
CA LYS A 81 0.05 5.50 10.56
C LYS A 81 0.06 6.34 9.29
N PHE A 82 -1.11 6.51 8.65
CA PHE A 82 -1.27 7.32 7.46
C PHE A 82 -1.03 8.80 7.72
N PHE A 83 -1.73 9.40 8.68
CA PHE A 83 -1.56 10.83 8.97
C PHE A 83 -0.17 11.18 9.54
N ARG A 84 0.53 10.22 10.13
CA ARG A 84 1.90 10.38 10.63
C ARG A 84 2.98 9.95 9.65
N TYR A 85 2.62 9.58 8.42
CA TYR A 85 3.58 9.09 7.44
C TYR A 85 4.68 10.13 7.15
N LYS A 86 5.93 9.65 7.06
CA LYS A 86 7.13 10.43 6.77
C LYS A 86 8.00 9.62 5.80
N LEU A 87 8.64 10.30 4.86
CA LEU A 87 9.59 9.65 3.97
C LEU A 87 10.81 9.18 4.78
N ASP A 88 11.18 7.92 4.58
CA ASP A 88 12.40 7.33 5.08
C ASP A 88 13.53 7.60 4.08
N MET A 89 14.45 8.49 4.47
CA MET A 89 15.60 8.90 3.67
C MET A 89 16.66 7.81 3.49
N SER A 90 16.57 6.70 4.23
CA SER A 90 17.43 5.54 4.02
C SER A 90 16.96 4.65 2.87
N LYS A 91 15.68 4.74 2.49
CA LYS A 91 15.06 4.00 1.40
C LYS A 91 15.06 4.82 0.12
N ASN A 92 14.88 4.14 -1.00
CA ASN A 92 14.67 4.87 -2.25
C ASN A 92 13.26 5.49 -2.29
N ILE A 93 13.07 6.50 -3.14
CA ILE A 93 11.79 7.22 -3.26
C ILE A 93 10.66 6.29 -3.74
N ASP A 94 10.94 5.36 -4.65
CA ASP A 94 9.93 4.43 -5.17
C ASP A 94 9.41 3.48 -4.08
N GLU A 95 10.28 2.95 -3.21
CA GLU A 95 9.93 2.13 -2.04
C GLU A 95 9.04 2.89 -1.07
N ASN A 96 9.35 4.16 -0.81
CA ASN A 96 8.49 5.01 0.01
C ASN A 96 7.10 5.19 -0.62
N ILE A 97 7.04 5.47 -1.93
CA ILE A 97 5.77 5.61 -2.66
C ILE A 97 4.96 4.32 -2.62
N ASP A 98 5.61 3.16 -2.79
CA ASP A 98 4.96 1.85 -2.72
C ASP A 98 4.39 1.58 -1.32
N GLU A 99 5.14 1.89 -0.25
CA GLU A 99 4.66 1.77 1.12
C GLU A 99 3.46 2.68 1.39
N PHE A 100 3.51 3.92 0.92
CA PHE A 100 2.40 4.86 1.05
C PHE A 100 1.15 4.40 0.28
N THR A 101 1.33 3.90 -0.94
CA THR A 101 0.23 3.41 -1.78
C THR A 101 -0.40 2.15 -1.21
N LYS A 102 0.40 1.23 -0.66
CA LYS A 102 -0.10 0.06 0.09
C LYS A 102 -0.94 0.49 1.28
N LEU A 103 -0.49 1.49 2.04
CA LEU A 103 -1.22 2.00 3.19
C LEU A 103 -2.59 2.57 2.80
N ILE A 104 -2.67 3.30 1.68
CA ILE A 104 -3.95 3.77 1.10
C ILE A 104 -4.87 2.58 0.76
N GLN A 105 -4.32 1.55 0.11
CA GLN A 105 -5.09 0.36 -0.27
C GLN A 105 -5.63 -0.38 0.96
N ASP A 106 -4.80 -0.59 1.98
CA ASP A 106 -5.20 -1.23 3.23
C ASP A 106 -6.36 -0.48 3.90
N ILE A 107 -6.30 0.86 3.94
CA ILE A 107 -7.37 1.71 4.49
C ILE A 107 -8.66 1.60 3.65
N LYS A 108 -8.56 1.55 2.32
CA LYS A 108 -9.73 1.36 1.44
C LYS A 108 -10.38 0.00 1.64
N LEU A 109 -9.59 -1.05 1.86
CA LEU A 109 -10.10 -2.40 2.14
C LEU A 109 -10.93 -2.45 3.43
N ILE A 110 -10.64 -1.56 4.37
CA ILE A 110 -11.32 -1.41 5.67
C ILE A 110 -12.59 -0.55 5.57
N GLY A 111 -12.84 0.05 4.40
CA GLY A 111 -14.09 0.75 4.08
C GLY A 111 -14.00 2.27 4.13
N ASP A 112 -12.81 2.86 4.28
CA ASP A 112 -12.66 4.32 4.16
C ASP A 112 -12.34 4.72 2.71
N LYS A 113 -13.40 5.03 1.95
CA LYS A 113 -13.30 5.36 0.52
C LYS A 113 -12.86 6.80 0.27
N ASN A 114 -12.89 7.66 1.29
CA ASN A 114 -12.58 9.09 1.16
C ASN A 114 -11.09 9.39 1.41
N ILE A 115 -10.27 8.36 1.62
CA ILE A 115 -8.83 8.52 1.89
C ILE A 115 -8.08 9.19 0.75
N ASP A 116 -8.61 9.10 -0.49
CA ASP A 116 -8.01 9.71 -1.68
C ASP A 116 -7.97 11.23 -1.60
N ASP A 117 -8.95 11.86 -0.94
CA ASP A 117 -9.02 13.33 -0.81
C ASP A 117 -7.88 13.88 0.08
N TYR A 118 -7.45 13.07 1.06
CA TYR A 118 -6.40 13.45 2.01
C TYR A 118 -5.00 12.99 1.56
N SER A 119 -4.92 11.99 0.69
CA SER A 119 -3.66 11.36 0.25
C SER A 119 -2.62 12.34 -0.32
N PRO A 120 -2.97 13.30 -1.20
CA PRO A 120 -2.01 14.27 -1.71
C PRO A 120 -1.44 15.16 -0.61
N ILE A 121 -2.29 15.59 0.34
CA ILE A 121 -1.93 16.48 1.44
C ILE A 121 -1.00 15.76 2.43
N VAL A 122 -1.31 14.51 2.76
CA VAL A 122 -0.49 13.70 3.66
C VAL A 122 0.88 13.43 3.06
N LEU A 123 0.95 13.02 1.79
CA LEU A 123 2.23 12.79 1.12
C LEU A 123 3.06 14.07 1.04
N LEU A 124 2.44 15.22 0.73
CA LEU A 124 3.11 16.52 0.71
C LEU A 124 3.70 16.90 2.10
N ASN A 125 3.01 16.54 3.18
CA ASN A 125 3.50 16.75 4.55
C ASN A 125 4.53 15.71 5.01
N ALA A 126 4.64 14.58 4.31
CA ALA A 126 5.63 13.55 4.55
C ALA A 126 7.02 13.93 3.99
N ILE A 127 7.07 14.87 3.05
CA ILE A 127 8.29 15.36 2.40
C ILE A 127 9.20 16.06 3.43
N PRO A 128 10.46 15.64 3.58
CA PRO A 128 11.44 16.28 4.45
C PRO A 128 11.93 17.61 3.88
N GLU A 129 12.50 18.46 4.73
CA GLU A 129 12.93 19.82 4.36
C GLU A 129 13.97 19.86 3.24
N THR A 130 14.76 18.80 3.07
CA THR A 130 15.72 18.65 1.96
C THR A 130 15.06 18.76 0.58
N TYR A 131 13.76 18.47 0.48
CA TYR A 131 12.93 18.60 -0.73
C TYR A 131 11.97 19.80 -0.61
N GLY A 132 12.28 20.77 0.25
CA GLY A 132 11.42 21.92 0.57
C GLY A 132 11.00 22.75 -0.65
N ASP A 133 11.85 22.84 -1.67
CA ASP A 133 11.53 23.52 -2.94
C ASP A 133 10.34 22.87 -3.64
N VAL A 134 10.31 21.53 -3.70
CA VAL A 134 9.22 20.74 -4.30
C VAL A 134 7.93 20.96 -3.54
N LYS A 135 8.03 20.90 -2.20
CA LYS A 135 6.88 21.12 -1.31
C LYS A 135 6.28 22.51 -1.53
N THR A 136 7.12 23.53 -1.67
CA THR A 136 6.69 24.93 -1.90
C THR A 136 6.10 25.11 -3.30
N ALA A 137 6.76 24.59 -4.33
CA ALA A 137 6.30 24.67 -5.72
C ALA A 137 4.93 24.00 -5.92
N ILE A 138 4.70 22.85 -5.29
CA ILE A 138 3.41 22.15 -5.38
C ILE A 138 2.33 22.90 -4.59
N LYS A 139 2.65 23.40 -3.39
CA LYS A 139 1.69 24.08 -2.51
C LYS A 139 1.15 25.39 -3.10
N TYR A 140 1.98 26.13 -3.83
CA TYR A 140 1.61 27.46 -4.36
C TYR A 140 1.49 27.50 -5.89
N GLY A 141 1.76 26.40 -6.59
CA GLY A 141 1.79 26.36 -8.05
C GLY A 141 0.53 25.84 -8.74
N ARG A 142 -0.46 25.31 -8.00
CA ARG A 142 -1.68 24.69 -8.56
C ARG A 142 -2.90 24.93 -7.65
N ASP A 143 -4.07 25.07 -8.25
CA ASP A 143 -5.36 25.20 -7.54
C ASP A 143 -5.88 23.86 -6.98
N ASN A 144 -5.45 22.72 -7.55
CA ASN A 144 -5.80 21.38 -7.09
C ASN A 144 -4.56 20.48 -7.06
N VAL A 145 -4.29 19.86 -5.91
CA VAL A 145 -3.13 18.98 -5.69
C VAL A 145 -3.60 17.54 -5.76
N GLN A 146 -3.29 16.85 -6.87
CA GLN A 146 -3.54 15.42 -7.02
C GLN A 146 -2.32 14.60 -6.59
N LEU A 147 -2.56 13.35 -6.17
CA LEU A 147 -1.51 12.46 -5.67
C LEU A 147 -0.42 12.23 -6.71
N ASP A 148 -0.79 12.01 -7.98
CA ASP A 148 0.15 11.82 -9.08
C ASP A 148 1.05 13.03 -9.31
N THR A 149 0.55 14.24 -9.05
CA THR A 149 1.34 15.47 -9.15
C THR A 149 2.40 15.52 -8.06
N VAL A 150 2.04 15.11 -6.83
CA VAL A 150 3.00 15.03 -5.71
C VAL A 150 4.07 13.98 -5.97
N ILE A 151 3.66 12.80 -6.43
CA ILE A 151 4.58 11.71 -6.78
C ILE A 151 5.54 12.14 -7.90
N SER A 152 5.03 12.74 -8.97
CA SER A 152 5.87 13.19 -10.09
C SER A 152 6.89 14.23 -9.66
N GLY A 153 6.46 15.23 -8.89
CA GLY A 153 7.38 16.26 -8.37
C GLY A 153 8.46 15.69 -7.46
N LEU A 154 8.10 14.70 -6.63
CA LEU A 154 9.05 14.00 -5.75
C LEU A 154 10.10 13.22 -6.56
N LYS A 155 9.67 12.47 -7.58
CA LYS A 155 10.57 11.71 -8.47
C LYS A 155 11.50 12.62 -9.28
N SER A 156 11.00 13.76 -9.78
CA SER A 156 11.84 14.72 -10.51
C SER A 156 12.97 15.27 -9.65
N LYS A 157 12.68 15.67 -8.40
CA LYS A 157 13.70 16.18 -7.48
C LYS A 157 14.73 15.12 -7.09
N GLU A 158 14.31 13.87 -6.94
CA GLU A 158 15.23 12.75 -6.68
C GLU A 158 16.26 12.58 -7.81
N ILE A 159 15.83 12.72 -9.06
CA ILE A 159 16.71 12.68 -10.22
C ILE A 159 17.71 13.85 -10.17
N ASP A 160 17.23 15.07 -9.92
CA ASP A 160 18.09 16.26 -9.82
C ASP A 160 19.16 16.11 -8.72
N LEU A 161 18.76 15.57 -7.55
CA LEU A 161 19.67 15.32 -6.45
C LEU A 161 20.72 14.25 -6.80
N LYS A 162 20.34 13.18 -7.50
CA LYS A 162 21.30 12.16 -7.99
C LYS A 162 22.29 12.75 -8.99
N ILE A 163 21.83 13.60 -9.92
CA ILE A 163 22.69 14.27 -10.91
C ILE A 163 23.69 15.18 -10.18
N SER A 164 23.23 16.01 -9.23
CA SER A 164 24.12 16.91 -8.48
C SER A 164 25.21 16.18 -7.67
N LYS A 165 24.89 15.03 -7.05
CA LYS A 165 25.85 14.18 -6.34
C LYS A 165 26.88 13.55 -7.29
N SER A 166 26.47 13.14 -8.49
CA SER A 166 27.38 12.57 -9.50
C SER A 166 28.37 13.60 -10.04
N SER A 167 27.95 14.87 -10.21
CA SER A 167 28.81 15.96 -10.68
C SER A 167 29.82 16.46 -9.64
N GLN A 168 29.51 16.38 -8.35
CA GLN A 168 30.47 16.71 -7.29
C GLN A 168 31.59 15.66 -7.18
N ASN A 169 31.26 14.37 -7.30
CA ASN A 169 32.27 13.30 -7.32
C ASN A 169 33.24 13.42 -8.51
N THR A 170 32.78 13.90 -9.67
CA THR A 170 33.67 14.14 -10.82
C THR A 170 34.51 15.39 -10.67
N SER A 171 34.03 16.39 -9.94
CA SER A 171 34.75 17.63 -9.68
C SER A 171 35.88 17.42 -8.67
N GLU A 172 35.65 16.69 -7.57
CA GLU A 172 36.68 16.41 -6.55
C GLU A 172 37.83 15.54 -7.09
N VAL A 173 37.55 14.58 -7.97
CA VAL A 173 38.57 13.75 -8.64
C VAL A 173 39.44 14.58 -9.60
N ASN A 174 38.89 15.65 -10.18
CA ASN A 174 39.64 16.56 -11.07
C ASN A 174 40.44 17.62 -10.30
N PHE A 175 39.97 18.09 -9.14
CA PHE A 175 40.73 19.02 -8.29
C PHE A 175 41.93 18.36 -7.59
N THR A 176 41.82 17.09 -7.19
CA THR A 176 42.93 16.34 -6.58
C THR A 176 44.04 16.00 -7.57
N LYS A 177 43.72 15.78 -8.86
CA LYS A 177 44.74 15.55 -9.91
C LYS A 177 45.53 16.80 -10.31
N ARG A 178 44.96 18.01 -10.16
CA ARG A 178 45.59 19.25 -10.64
C ARG A 178 46.60 19.89 -9.68
N ASN A 179 46.61 19.48 -8.42
CA ASN A 179 47.48 20.05 -7.38
C ASN A 179 48.80 19.26 -7.16
N GLY A 180 49.12 18.29 -8.04
CA GLY A 180 50.29 17.42 -7.94
C GLY A 180 51.41 17.67 -8.95
N LEU A 181 51.54 18.86 -9.55
CA LEU A 181 52.69 19.18 -10.40
C LEU A 181 53.39 20.49 -10.00
N LEU A 182 54.40 20.34 -9.15
CA LEU A 182 55.66 21.09 -9.16
C LEU A 182 56.74 19.99 -9.00
N THR A 183 57.75 19.84 -9.86
CA THR A 183 58.75 20.86 -10.20
C THR A 183 59.58 20.43 -11.43
N LEU A 184 59.76 21.38 -12.38
CA LEU A 184 60.89 21.76 -13.28
C LEU A 184 61.91 20.70 -13.79
N VAL A 185 62.51 20.78 -14.98
CA VAL A 185 63.30 21.90 -15.56
C VAL A 185 63.46 21.76 -17.10
N ALA A 186 63.30 22.90 -17.78
CA ALA A 186 63.93 23.46 -19.00
C ALA A 186 64.39 22.62 -20.22
N LEU A 187 64.08 23.21 -21.38
CA LEU A 187 64.61 23.00 -22.72
C LEU A 187 65.98 23.71 -22.92
N PHE A 188 66.71 23.29 -23.97
CA PHE A 188 67.96 23.80 -24.59
C PHE A 188 69.27 23.28 -23.96
N ILE A 189 70.21 22.68 -24.71
CA ILE A 189 70.68 22.90 -26.10
C ILE A 189 70.72 21.58 -26.88
#